data_AF-A0A067BXR1-F1
#
_entry.id   AF-A0A067BXR1-F1
#
_cell.length_a   1.000
_cell.length_b   1.000
_cell.length_c   1.000
_cell.angle_alpha   90.00
_cell.angle_beta   90.00
_cell.angle_gamma   90.00
#
_symmetry.space_group_name_H-M   'P 1'
#
loop_
_entity.id
_entity.type
_entity.pdbx_description
1 polymer ?
#
loop_
_entity_poly.entity_id
_entity_poly.type
_entity_poly.pdbx_seq_one_letter_code
_entity_poly.pdbx_strand_id
1 'polypeptide(L)'
;MFAKANLERNMYAACFFESVLAVLLFFMGVGMVQSNHYGLALGARFTSVAGGFIFVGISYAAMAVFAYCGGKHHNKFILLMHLGGLSALMSFQSLIAYAGLQTAAPDYAYDVQDKCLTTSHVRNETNAQVCAAYFQSEMYNDLRAAWRSYFSDNLDDPTVAMNIQDLQDTSICCGFGPPSHCVNDTAPLTSSDPSTPRQVCAATDPKKYPTTRLCYAGGACDFDHPIGSCGVNGAGVYSKGCASALHRYHAATLQTICIVVLATLVLPAVGSCTTLCLCFKRKDEDVMPSHLHISVRPPSMTKVYCRADVEKAEREW
;
A
#
# COMPACT_ATOMS: atom_id res chain seq x y z
N MET A 1 -32.16 -19.80 1.94
CA MET A 1 -30.86 -19.13 2.18
C MET A 1 -30.38 -19.30 3.62
N PHE A 2 -31.21 -19.02 4.64
CA PHE A 2 -30.83 -19.08 6.06
C PHE A 2 -31.01 -20.45 6.74
N ALA A 3 -31.04 -21.56 5.99
CA ALA A 3 -31.06 -22.90 6.60
C ALA A 3 -29.72 -23.17 7.32
N LYS A 4 -29.73 -23.92 8.43
CA LYS A 4 -28.51 -24.14 9.26
C LYS A 4 -27.37 -24.74 8.41
N ALA A 5 -27.66 -25.80 7.65
CA ALA A 5 -26.72 -26.43 6.73
C ALA A 5 -26.16 -25.47 5.65
N ASN A 6 -26.97 -24.50 5.18
CA ASN A 6 -26.51 -23.50 4.23
C ASN A 6 -25.57 -22.48 4.88
N LEU A 7 -25.84 -22.07 6.12
CA LEU A 7 -24.97 -21.16 6.89
C LEU A 7 -23.63 -21.81 7.22
N GLU A 8 -23.62 -23.09 7.58
CA GLU A 8 -22.37 -23.85 7.80
C GLU A 8 -21.54 -23.96 6.52
N ARG A 9 -22.19 -24.25 5.38
CA ARG A 9 -21.50 -24.23 4.08
C ARG A 9 -20.95 -22.84 3.75
N ASN A 10 -21.70 -21.79 4.04
CA ASN A 10 -21.26 -20.42 3.82
C ASN A 10 -20.08 -20.02 4.73
N MET A 11 -19.93 -20.62 5.91
CA MET A 11 -18.74 -20.39 6.75
C MET A 11 -17.46 -20.96 6.12
N TYR A 12 -17.54 -22.09 5.40
CA TYR A 12 -16.40 -22.58 4.63
C TYR A 12 -16.05 -21.62 3.47
N ALA A 13 -17.06 -21.03 2.83
CA ALA A 13 -16.83 -19.99 1.83
C ALA A 13 -16.21 -18.72 2.43
N ALA A 14 -16.66 -18.29 3.62
CA ALA A 14 -16.06 -17.16 4.34
C ALA A 14 -14.58 -17.44 4.69
N CYS A 15 -14.29 -18.61 5.24
CA CYS A 15 -12.91 -19.07 5.49
C CYS A 15 -12.04 -19.05 4.22
N PHE A 16 -12.59 -19.50 3.08
CA PHE A 16 -11.89 -19.47 1.80
C PHE A 16 -11.60 -18.04 1.35
N PHE A 17 -12.58 -17.14 1.39
CA PHE A 17 -12.39 -15.74 1.02
C PHE A 17 -11.39 -15.02 1.93
N GLU A 18 -11.43 -15.28 3.24
CA GLU A 18 -10.45 -14.75 4.19
C GLU A 18 -9.04 -15.26 3.90
N SER A 19 -8.89 -16.53 3.51
CA SER A 19 -7.60 -17.11 3.12
C SER A 19 -7.07 -16.48 1.82
N VAL A 20 -7.94 -16.27 0.82
CA VAL A 20 -7.57 -15.58 -0.42
C VAL A 20 -7.16 -14.14 -0.13
N LEU A 21 -7.91 -13.43 0.71
CA LEU A 21 -7.60 -12.06 1.10
C LEU A 21 -6.27 -11.97 1.87
N ALA A 22 -6.02 -12.92 2.76
CA ALA A 22 -4.76 -13.02 3.51
C ALA A 22 -3.56 -13.12 2.56
N VAL A 23 -3.63 -14.05 1.60
CA VAL A 23 -2.59 -14.28 0.59
C VAL A 23 -2.39 -13.05 -0.28
N LEU A 24 -3.48 -12.46 -0.77
CA LEU A 24 -3.45 -11.28 -1.64
C LEU A 24 -2.80 -10.07 -0.94
N LEU A 25 -3.23 -9.75 0.28
CA LEU A 25 -2.66 -8.63 1.06
C LEU A 25 -1.20 -8.87 1.44
N PHE A 26 -0.85 -10.10 1.80
CA PHE A 26 0.52 -10.46 2.14
C PHE A 26 1.46 -10.26 0.94
N PHE A 27 1.14 -10.83 -0.22
CA PHE A 27 2.00 -10.72 -1.40
C PHE A 27 2.05 -9.30 -1.97
N MET A 28 0.94 -8.55 -1.94
CA MET A 28 0.97 -7.13 -2.31
C MET A 28 1.87 -6.34 -1.35
N GLY A 29 1.75 -6.55 -0.04
CA GLY A 29 2.59 -5.90 0.95
C GLY A 29 4.08 -6.22 0.76
N VAL A 30 4.43 -7.49 0.52
CA VAL A 30 5.81 -7.90 0.23
C VAL A 30 6.33 -7.25 -1.05
N GLY A 31 5.56 -7.27 -2.13
CA GLY A 31 5.94 -6.63 -3.40
C GLY A 31 6.17 -5.12 -3.25
N MET A 32 5.33 -4.46 -2.44
CA MET A 32 5.51 -3.05 -2.11
C MET A 32 6.79 -2.81 -1.30
N VAL A 33 7.07 -3.59 -0.25
CA VAL A 33 8.31 -3.43 0.54
C VAL A 33 9.57 -3.65 -0.30
N GLN A 34 9.54 -4.59 -1.25
CA GLN A 34 10.68 -4.85 -2.14
C GLN A 34 10.88 -3.78 -3.22
N SER A 35 9.90 -2.90 -3.43
CA SER A 35 9.94 -1.89 -4.49
C SER A 35 10.74 -0.65 -4.05
N ASN A 36 12.07 -0.69 -4.20
CA ASN A 36 12.97 0.39 -3.80
C ASN A 36 12.57 1.76 -4.38
N HIS A 37 12.22 1.81 -5.67
CA HIS A 37 11.80 3.06 -6.33
C HIS A 37 10.56 3.71 -5.69
N TYR A 38 9.59 2.92 -5.26
CA TYR A 38 8.39 3.44 -4.60
C TYR A 38 8.70 3.90 -3.18
N GLY A 39 9.56 3.17 -2.46
CA GLY A 39 10.05 3.58 -1.14
C GLY A 39 10.81 4.90 -1.19
N LEU A 40 11.63 5.12 -2.22
CA LEU A 40 12.32 6.38 -2.47
C LEU A 40 11.36 7.49 -2.89
N ALA A 41 10.42 7.23 -3.81
CA ALA A 41 9.55 8.26 -4.38
C ALA A 41 8.44 8.76 -3.43
N LEU A 42 7.92 7.87 -2.58
CA LEU A 42 6.77 8.14 -1.68
C LEU A 42 7.17 8.14 -0.19
N GLY A 43 8.44 7.91 0.10
CA GLY A 43 9.04 7.98 1.44
C GLY A 43 8.58 6.89 2.42
N ALA A 44 8.91 7.11 3.71
CA ALA A 44 8.67 6.14 4.78
C ALA A 44 7.18 5.81 5.05
N ARG A 45 6.28 6.69 4.61
CA ARG A 45 4.83 6.44 4.72
C ARG A 45 4.41 5.26 3.83
N PHE A 46 4.99 5.15 2.63
CA PHE A 46 4.74 4.03 1.72
C PHE A 46 5.16 2.69 2.34
N THR A 47 6.37 2.63 2.94
CA THR A 47 6.84 1.41 3.61
C THR A 47 5.97 1.03 4.80
N SER A 48 5.40 2.01 5.51
CA SER A 48 4.47 1.77 6.63
C SER A 48 3.14 1.17 6.14
N VAL A 49 2.59 1.67 5.03
CA VAL A 49 1.38 1.13 4.40
C VAL A 49 1.61 -0.30 3.92
N ALA A 50 2.76 -0.56 3.27
CA ALA A 50 3.15 -1.89 2.83
C ALA A 50 3.25 -2.88 4.00
N GLY A 51 3.92 -2.50 5.09
CA GLY A 51 3.98 -3.29 6.32
C GLY A 51 2.61 -3.54 6.95
N GLY A 52 1.71 -2.55 6.88
CA GLY A 52 0.32 -2.68 7.29
C GLY A 52 -0.42 -3.77 6.52
N PHE A 53 -0.26 -3.85 5.20
CA PHE A 53 -0.87 -4.91 4.39
C PHE A 53 -0.34 -6.31 4.74
N ILE A 54 0.97 -6.43 5.01
CA ILE A 54 1.56 -7.70 5.48
C ILE A 54 0.92 -8.13 6.81
N PHE A 55 0.85 -7.21 7.78
CA PHE A 55 0.30 -7.48 9.10
C PHE A 55 -1.19 -7.89 9.04
N VAL A 56 -2.00 -7.15 8.28
CA VAL A 56 -3.42 -7.46 8.10
C VAL A 56 -3.59 -8.79 7.36
N GLY A 57 -2.77 -9.06 6.33
CA GLY A 57 -2.79 -10.32 5.60
C GLY A 57 -2.56 -11.53 6.51
N ILE A 58 -1.51 -11.50 7.34
CA ILE A 58 -1.24 -12.57 8.33
C ILE A 58 -2.40 -12.72 9.31
N SER A 59 -2.97 -11.61 9.76
CA SER A 59 -4.07 -11.62 10.72
C SER A 59 -5.37 -12.22 10.16
N TYR A 60 -5.66 -12.01 8.87
CA TYR A 60 -6.80 -12.66 8.20
C TYR A 60 -6.63 -14.19 8.13
N ALA A 61 -5.41 -14.70 7.97
CA ALA A 61 -5.18 -16.14 8.00
C ALA A 61 -5.56 -16.76 9.36
N ALA A 62 -5.28 -16.06 10.46
CA ALA A 62 -5.72 -16.48 11.79
C ALA A 62 -7.26 -16.44 11.93
N MET A 63 -7.92 -15.42 11.39
CA MET A 63 -9.39 -15.33 11.40
C MET A 63 -10.04 -16.42 10.59
N ALA A 64 -9.44 -16.83 9.47
CA ALA A 64 -9.94 -17.97 8.68
C ALA A 64 -9.99 -19.26 9.51
N VAL A 65 -9.00 -19.49 10.39
CA VAL A 65 -9.00 -20.63 11.32
C VAL A 65 -10.18 -20.53 12.30
N PHE A 66 -10.47 -19.34 12.84
CA PHE A 66 -11.63 -19.14 13.70
C PHE A 66 -12.95 -19.33 12.95
N ALA A 67 -13.05 -18.88 11.71
CA ALA A 67 -14.20 -19.12 10.84
C ALA A 67 -14.46 -20.62 10.66
N TYR A 68 -13.40 -21.38 10.33
CA TYR A 68 -13.46 -22.82 10.13
C TYR A 68 -13.82 -23.56 11.43
N CYS A 69 -13.11 -23.29 12.52
CA CYS A 69 -13.33 -23.95 13.81
C CYS A 69 -14.70 -23.60 14.40
N GLY A 70 -15.10 -22.33 14.36
CA GLY A 70 -16.40 -21.87 14.84
C GLY A 70 -17.57 -22.43 14.00
N GLY A 71 -17.38 -22.54 12.69
CA GLY A 71 -18.31 -23.20 11.78
C GLY A 71 -18.46 -24.68 12.10
N LYS A 72 -17.34 -25.42 12.11
CA LYS A 72 -17.28 -26.89 12.28
C LYS A 72 -17.69 -27.37 13.67
N HIS A 73 -17.12 -26.80 14.73
CA HIS A 73 -17.36 -27.24 16.12
C HIS A 73 -18.58 -26.59 16.73
N HIS A 74 -19.24 -25.73 15.97
CA HIS A 74 -20.42 -25.04 16.41
C HIS A 74 -20.24 -24.22 17.71
N ASN A 75 -19.04 -23.68 17.93
CA ASN A 75 -18.71 -22.92 19.13
C ASN A 75 -19.04 -21.43 18.97
N LYS A 76 -20.00 -20.92 19.76
CA LYS A 76 -20.45 -19.51 19.69
C LYS A 76 -19.37 -18.52 20.10
N PHE A 77 -18.57 -18.85 21.12
CA PHE A 77 -17.46 -18.01 21.55
C PHE A 77 -16.45 -17.81 20.41
N ILE A 78 -16.08 -18.88 19.69
CA ILE A 78 -15.16 -18.78 18.55
C ILE A 78 -15.79 -17.94 17.42
N LEU A 79 -17.09 -18.08 17.16
CA LEU A 79 -17.78 -17.25 16.16
C LEU A 79 -17.85 -15.77 16.58
N LEU A 80 -18.01 -15.46 17.87
CA LEU A 80 -17.96 -14.09 18.37
C LEU A 80 -16.54 -13.51 18.27
N MET A 81 -15.52 -14.29 18.57
CA MET A 81 -14.12 -13.91 18.38
C MET A 81 -13.81 -13.65 16.90
N HIS A 82 -14.34 -14.48 16.00
CA HIS A 82 -14.24 -14.29 14.55
C HIS A 82 -14.91 -12.98 14.12
N LEU A 83 -16.15 -12.72 14.54
CA LEU A 83 -16.88 -11.49 14.20
C LEU A 83 -16.16 -10.23 14.71
N GLY A 84 -15.71 -10.24 15.97
CA GLY A 84 -14.97 -9.13 16.56
C GLY A 84 -13.62 -8.90 15.87
N GLY A 85 -12.89 -9.98 15.58
CA GLY A 85 -11.63 -9.95 14.84
C GLY A 85 -11.79 -9.42 13.42
N LEU A 86 -12.77 -9.90 12.66
CA LEU A 86 -13.07 -9.36 11.33
C LEU A 86 -13.45 -7.88 11.37
N SER A 87 -14.27 -7.44 12.34
CA SER A 87 -14.63 -6.03 12.49
C SER A 87 -13.39 -5.14 12.73
N ALA A 88 -12.47 -5.60 13.58
CA ALA A 88 -11.20 -4.92 13.82
C ALA A 88 -10.31 -4.92 12.56
N LEU A 89 -10.15 -6.05 11.89
CA LEU A 89 -9.32 -6.16 10.69
C LEU A 89 -9.85 -5.35 9.51
N MET A 90 -11.16 -5.34 9.30
CA MET A 90 -11.80 -4.47 8.30
C MET A 90 -11.54 -2.99 8.59
N SER A 91 -11.57 -2.59 9.87
CA SER A 91 -11.25 -1.22 10.30
C SER A 91 -9.77 -0.90 10.02
N PHE A 92 -8.84 -1.78 10.40
CA PHE A 92 -7.42 -1.59 10.12
C PHE A 92 -7.10 -1.57 8.63
N GLN A 93 -7.67 -2.49 7.85
CA GLN A 93 -7.52 -2.52 6.39
C GLN A 93 -7.99 -1.21 5.76
N SER A 94 -9.15 -0.69 6.20
CA SER A 94 -9.68 0.59 5.73
C SER A 94 -8.74 1.75 6.07
N LEU A 95 -8.25 1.81 7.32
CA LEU A 95 -7.33 2.85 7.78
C LEU A 95 -6.00 2.82 7.01
N ILE A 96 -5.40 1.65 6.81
CA ILE A 96 -4.14 1.49 6.08
C ILE A 96 -4.31 1.86 4.60
N ALA A 97 -5.39 1.40 3.96
CA ALA A 97 -5.66 1.74 2.56
C ALA A 97 -5.93 3.24 2.39
N TYR A 98 -6.67 3.87 3.32
CA TYR A 98 -6.87 5.32 3.30
C TYR A 98 -5.57 6.10 3.55
N ALA A 99 -4.72 5.64 4.47
CA ALA A 99 -3.40 6.23 4.67
C ALA A 99 -2.52 6.13 3.41
N GLY A 100 -2.63 5.03 2.66
CA GLY A 100 -2.00 4.88 1.34
C GLY A 100 -2.52 5.89 0.31
N LEU A 101 -3.85 6.11 0.26
CA LEU A 101 -4.42 7.15 -0.60
C LEU A 101 -3.93 8.56 -0.25
N GLN A 102 -3.79 8.87 1.04
CA GLN A 102 -3.23 10.15 1.49
C GLN A 102 -1.74 10.27 1.17
N THR A 103 -0.99 9.17 1.22
CA THR A 103 0.43 9.14 0.83
C THR A 103 0.62 9.38 -0.67
N ALA A 104 -0.36 9.00 -1.49
CA ALA A 104 -0.34 9.26 -2.93
C ALA A 104 -0.76 10.70 -3.30
N ALA A 105 -1.23 11.50 -2.35
CA ALA A 105 -1.61 12.89 -2.60
C ALA A 105 -0.34 13.76 -2.67
N PRO A 106 -0.18 14.58 -3.72
CA PRO A 106 1.00 15.43 -3.84
C PRO A 106 0.91 16.62 -2.87
N ASP A 107 2.04 17.01 -2.28
CA ASP A 107 2.13 18.22 -1.43
C ASP A 107 1.86 19.51 -2.21
N TYR A 108 2.18 19.50 -3.51
CA TYR A 108 1.95 20.61 -4.43
C TYR A 108 1.03 20.17 -5.55
N ALA A 109 0.03 20.99 -5.87
CA ALA A 109 -0.86 20.71 -6.99
C ALA A 109 -0.06 20.49 -8.29
N TYR A 110 -0.46 19.50 -9.09
CA TYR A 110 0.32 19.08 -10.24
C TYR A 110 0.50 20.18 -11.31
N ASP A 111 -0.42 21.14 -11.39
CA ASP A 111 -0.29 22.30 -12.28
C ASP A 111 0.86 23.23 -11.83
N VAL A 112 1.06 23.38 -10.52
CA VAL A 112 2.19 24.12 -9.93
C VAL A 112 3.49 23.39 -10.22
N GLN A 113 3.53 22.06 -10.03
CA GLN A 113 4.71 21.26 -10.35
C GLN A 113 5.08 21.40 -11.83
N ASP A 114 4.11 21.24 -12.74
CA ASP A 114 4.32 21.36 -14.18
C ASP A 114 4.82 22.76 -14.59
N LYS A 115 4.29 23.83 -13.97
CA LYS A 115 4.78 25.20 -14.18
C LYS A 115 6.24 25.33 -13.75
N CYS A 116 6.61 24.82 -12.58
CA CYS A 116 7.98 24.93 -12.09
C CYS A 116 8.98 24.10 -12.90
N LEU A 117 8.55 22.98 -13.49
CA LEU A 117 9.39 22.13 -14.32
C LEU A 117 9.60 22.66 -15.75
N THR A 118 8.95 23.78 -16.11
CA THR A 118 9.04 24.39 -17.45
C THR A 118 9.91 25.65 -17.40
N THR A 119 10.96 25.73 -18.22
CA THR A 119 11.97 26.81 -18.15
C THR A 119 11.41 28.22 -18.32
N SER A 120 10.42 28.42 -19.19
CA SER A 120 9.82 29.74 -19.42
C SER A 120 9.10 30.27 -18.17
N HIS A 121 8.54 29.37 -17.36
CA HIS A 121 7.75 29.72 -16.19
C HIS A 121 8.59 29.82 -14.91
N VAL A 122 9.62 28.98 -14.77
CA VAL A 122 10.51 29.01 -13.59
C VAL A 122 11.36 30.29 -13.53
N ARG A 123 11.69 30.88 -14.69
CA ARG A 123 12.43 32.14 -14.79
C ARG A 123 11.57 33.38 -14.54
N ASN A 124 10.27 33.22 -14.39
CA ASN A 124 9.36 34.32 -14.09
C ASN A 124 9.42 34.64 -12.58
N GLU A 125 9.70 35.90 -12.23
CA GLU A 125 9.79 36.38 -10.85
C GLU A 125 8.52 36.09 -10.04
N THR A 126 7.33 36.14 -10.68
CA THR A 126 6.05 35.84 -10.01
C THR A 126 5.97 34.40 -9.49
N ASN A 127 6.62 33.46 -10.20
CA ASN A 127 6.61 32.04 -9.83
C ASN A 127 7.84 31.63 -9.02
N ALA A 128 8.87 32.48 -8.96
CA ALA A 128 10.17 32.13 -8.40
C ALA A 128 10.06 31.64 -6.96
N GLN A 129 9.25 32.29 -6.12
CA GLN A 129 9.08 31.90 -4.72
C GLN A 129 8.37 30.55 -4.57
N VAL A 130 7.31 30.31 -5.35
CA VAL A 130 6.56 29.05 -5.30
C VAL A 130 7.41 27.90 -5.82
N CYS A 131 8.16 28.11 -6.90
CA CYS A 131 9.04 27.09 -7.45
C CYS A 131 10.26 26.82 -6.56
N ALA A 132 10.81 27.84 -5.89
CA ALA A 132 11.85 27.64 -4.89
C ALA A 132 11.36 26.73 -3.74
N ALA A 133 10.14 26.97 -3.23
CA ALA A 133 9.54 26.13 -2.20
C ALA A 133 9.34 24.68 -2.69
N TYR A 134 8.84 24.51 -3.93
CA TYR A 134 8.68 23.19 -4.54
C TYR A 134 10.02 22.44 -4.66
N PHE A 135 11.07 23.06 -5.18
CA PHE A 135 12.38 22.41 -5.36
C PHE A 135 13.10 22.11 -4.04
N GLN A 136 12.78 22.83 -2.97
CA GLN A 136 13.31 22.58 -1.62
C GLN A 136 12.49 21.56 -0.84
N SER A 137 11.31 21.17 -1.32
CA SER A 137 10.41 20.24 -0.65
C SER A 137 11.01 18.83 -0.50
N GLU A 138 10.60 18.12 0.56
CA GLU A 138 10.98 16.72 0.78
C GLU A 138 10.50 15.83 -0.37
N MET A 139 9.24 15.98 -0.79
CA MET A 139 8.65 15.27 -1.93
C MET A 139 9.50 15.39 -3.21
N TYR A 140 9.97 16.60 -3.56
CA TYR A 140 10.81 16.76 -4.75
C TYR A 140 12.17 16.06 -4.61
N ASN A 141 12.75 16.04 -3.41
CA ASN A 141 14.02 15.36 -3.16
C ASN A 141 13.88 13.84 -3.15
N ASP A 142 12.79 13.31 -2.58
CA ASP A 142 12.43 11.90 -2.61
C ASP A 142 12.24 11.40 -4.06
N LEU A 143 11.51 12.18 -4.87
CA LEU A 143 11.38 11.91 -6.30
C LEU A 143 12.73 12.00 -7.04
N ARG A 144 13.61 12.92 -6.64
CA ARG A 144 14.97 13.01 -7.21
C ARG A 144 15.78 11.76 -6.92
N ALA A 145 15.71 11.28 -5.68
CA ALA A 145 16.39 10.06 -5.26
C ALA A 145 15.87 8.85 -6.05
N ALA A 146 14.55 8.72 -6.21
CA ALA A 146 13.94 7.68 -7.03
C ALA A 146 14.39 7.78 -8.50
N TRP A 147 14.40 8.97 -9.08
CA TRP A 147 14.86 9.18 -10.46
C TRP A 147 16.33 8.81 -10.66
N ARG A 148 17.21 9.18 -9.74
CA ARG A 148 18.62 8.80 -9.79
C ARG A 148 18.81 7.29 -9.69
N SER A 149 18.00 6.60 -8.88
CA SER A 149 17.99 5.13 -8.85
C SER A 149 17.65 4.57 -10.23
N TYR A 150 16.54 5.01 -10.85
CA TYR A 150 16.19 4.58 -12.20
C TYR A 150 17.27 4.88 -13.23
N PHE A 151 17.91 6.04 -13.16
CA PHE A 151 19.00 6.39 -14.05
C PHE A 151 20.20 5.45 -13.85
N SER A 152 20.58 5.16 -12.60
CA SER A 152 21.67 4.23 -12.30
C SER A 152 21.35 2.83 -12.82
N ASP A 153 20.15 2.34 -12.51
CA ASP A 153 19.72 1.00 -12.92
C ASP A 153 19.63 0.90 -14.46
N ASN A 154 19.24 1.98 -15.16
CA ASN A 154 19.27 2.06 -16.62
C ASN A 154 20.67 1.91 -17.21
N LEU A 155 21.70 2.43 -16.52
CA LEU A 155 23.09 2.32 -16.99
C LEU A 155 23.59 0.88 -16.93
N ASP A 156 23.08 0.09 -15.99
CA ASP A 156 23.45 -1.31 -15.79
C ASP A 156 22.58 -2.25 -16.63
N ASP A 157 21.26 -2.00 -16.70
CA ASP A 157 20.28 -2.74 -17.49
C ASP A 157 19.26 -1.79 -18.17
N PRO A 158 19.38 -1.56 -19.50
CA PRO A 158 18.48 -0.68 -20.24
C PRO A 158 17.00 -1.11 -20.20
N THR A 159 16.72 -2.39 -19.88
CA THR A 159 15.33 -2.88 -19.81
C THR A 159 14.59 -2.35 -18.59
N VAL A 160 15.31 -2.06 -17.50
CA VAL A 160 14.73 -1.56 -16.24
C VAL A 160 14.10 -0.19 -16.40
N ALA A 161 14.64 0.65 -17.29
CA ALA A 161 14.13 1.99 -17.51
C ALA A 161 13.18 2.13 -18.69
N MET A 162 12.76 1.02 -19.33
CA MET A 162 11.77 1.09 -20.41
C MET A 162 10.49 1.82 -19.97
N ASN A 163 10.01 1.56 -18.75
CA ASN A 163 8.83 2.24 -18.20
C ASN A 163 9.07 3.73 -17.97
N ILE A 164 10.30 4.13 -17.63
CA ILE A 164 10.65 5.54 -17.41
C ILE A 164 10.85 6.25 -18.74
N GLN A 165 11.38 5.57 -19.75
CA GLN A 165 11.45 6.09 -21.10
C GLN A 165 10.04 6.28 -21.69
N ASP A 166 9.15 5.30 -21.53
CA ASP A 166 7.74 5.44 -21.92
C ASP A 166 7.05 6.59 -21.17
N LEU A 167 7.36 6.77 -19.88
CA LEU A 167 6.89 7.92 -19.11
C LEU A 167 7.37 9.26 -19.71
N GLN A 168 8.63 9.34 -20.15
CA GLN A 168 9.18 10.54 -20.78
C GLN A 168 8.49 10.86 -22.11
N ASP A 169 8.30 9.83 -22.95
CA ASP A 169 7.68 9.96 -24.26
C ASP A 169 6.20 10.34 -24.15
N THR A 170 5.45 9.67 -23.26
CA THR A 170 4.02 9.94 -23.04
C THR A 170 3.75 11.28 -22.35
N SER A 171 4.67 11.73 -21.49
CA SER A 171 4.49 12.98 -20.72
C SER A 171 5.18 14.20 -21.33
N ILE A 172 5.85 14.04 -22.49
CA ILE A 172 6.59 15.08 -23.19
C ILE A 172 7.57 15.79 -22.23
N CYS A 173 8.39 15.00 -21.54
CA CYS A 173 9.35 15.51 -20.54
C CYS A 173 10.73 14.86 -20.74
N CYS A 174 11.79 15.52 -20.23
CA CYS A 174 13.14 14.98 -20.27
C CYS A 174 13.86 15.23 -18.95
N GLY A 175 14.64 14.25 -18.50
CA GLY A 175 15.32 14.26 -17.21
C GLY A 175 14.42 14.60 -16.02
N PHE A 176 15.01 14.81 -14.86
CA PHE A 176 14.26 15.04 -13.64
C PHE A 176 13.78 16.49 -13.49
N GLY A 177 14.73 17.42 -13.53
CA GLY A 177 14.51 18.85 -13.27
C GLY A 177 14.22 19.70 -14.52
N PRO A 178 13.88 20.98 -14.33
CA PRO A 178 13.64 21.92 -15.43
C PRO A 178 14.87 22.13 -16.34
N PRO A 179 14.68 22.39 -17.65
CA PRO A 179 15.79 22.61 -18.56
C PRO A 179 16.64 23.84 -18.18
N SER A 180 17.98 23.68 -18.15
CA SER A 180 18.97 24.74 -17.89
C SER A 180 18.61 25.61 -16.68
N HIS A 181 18.20 24.97 -15.59
CA HIS A 181 17.87 25.62 -14.32
C HIS A 181 18.41 24.78 -13.15
N CYS A 182 19.70 24.46 -13.22
CA CYS A 182 20.41 23.87 -12.09
C CYS A 182 20.68 24.92 -11.00
N VAL A 183 20.48 24.54 -9.75
CA VAL A 183 20.84 25.32 -8.56
C VAL A 183 21.60 24.40 -7.62
N ASN A 184 22.81 24.81 -7.21
CA ASN A 184 23.62 24.02 -6.29
C ASN A 184 22.91 23.86 -4.94
N ASP A 185 22.80 22.62 -4.49
CA ASP A 185 22.27 22.24 -3.18
C ASP A 185 23.14 21.10 -2.62
N THR A 186 23.95 21.45 -1.62
CA THR A 186 24.87 20.54 -0.95
C THR A 186 24.22 19.81 0.24
N ALA A 187 22.94 20.07 0.53
CA ALA A 187 22.24 19.27 1.53
C ALA A 187 22.18 17.80 1.06
N PRO A 188 22.11 16.85 2.00
CA PRO A 188 22.09 15.43 1.67
C PRO A 188 20.81 15.05 0.92
N LEU A 189 20.95 14.14 -0.06
CA LEU A 189 19.87 13.70 -0.95
C LEU A 189 18.75 13.01 -0.15
N THR A 190 19.12 12.11 0.75
CA THR A 190 18.23 11.48 1.72
C THR A 190 18.86 11.56 3.10
N SER A 191 18.04 11.43 4.16
CA SER A 191 18.56 11.35 5.53
C SER A 191 19.48 10.14 5.76
N SER A 192 19.34 9.09 4.95
CA SER A 192 20.13 7.87 4.98
C SER A 192 21.44 7.95 4.18
N ASP A 193 21.59 8.89 3.25
CA ASP A 193 22.79 9.10 2.45
C ASP A 193 23.34 10.54 2.64
N PRO A 194 24.17 10.76 3.66
CA PRO A 194 24.74 12.07 3.93
C PRO A 194 25.84 12.46 2.91
N SER A 195 26.31 11.52 2.09
CA SER A 195 27.46 11.71 1.22
C SER A 195 27.08 12.26 -0.15
N THR A 196 25.87 11.94 -0.62
CA THR A 196 25.37 12.38 -1.93
C THR A 196 24.66 13.72 -1.81
N PRO A 197 25.15 14.79 -2.45
CA PRO A 197 24.47 16.09 -2.47
C PRO A 197 23.17 16.02 -3.30
N ARG A 198 22.18 16.79 -2.88
CA ARG A 198 20.90 16.94 -3.59
C ARG A 198 21.10 17.37 -5.04
N GLN A 199 21.91 18.39 -5.29
CA GLN A 199 22.13 18.89 -6.64
C GLN A 199 23.51 19.55 -6.75
N VAL A 200 24.29 19.12 -7.74
CA VAL A 200 25.52 19.82 -8.14
C VAL A 200 25.35 20.24 -9.59
N CYS A 201 25.76 21.46 -9.91
CA CYS A 201 25.71 22.02 -11.25
C CYS A 201 27.06 21.91 -11.96
N ALA A 202 27.03 21.99 -13.30
CA ALA A 202 28.25 21.92 -14.09
C ALA A 202 29.18 23.10 -13.78
N ALA A 203 30.48 22.83 -13.67
CA ALA A 203 31.49 23.87 -13.49
C ALA A 203 31.64 24.76 -14.74
N THR A 204 31.35 24.21 -15.93
CA THR A 204 31.45 24.87 -17.23
C THR A 204 30.29 25.86 -17.48
N ASP A 205 29.09 25.51 -17.03
CA ASP A 205 27.91 26.38 -17.06
C ASP A 205 27.07 26.14 -15.78
N PRO A 206 27.11 27.07 -14.81
CA PRO A 206 26.42 26.93 -13.53
C PRO A 206 24.89 26.78 -13.64
N LYS A 207 24.30 27.12 -14.80
CA LYS A 207 22.85 26.97 -15.04
C LYS A 207 22.50 25.57 -15.54
N LYS A 208 23.49 24.78 -15.93
CA LYS A 208 23.33 23.43 -16.49
C LYS A 208 23.72 22.35 -15.52
N TYR A 209 23.24 21.15 -15.80
CA TYR A 209 23.53 19.95 -15.04
C TYR A 209 24.88 19.36 -15.46
N PRO A 210 25.55 18.58 -14.59
CA PRO A 210 26.80 17.92 -14.91
C PRO A 210 26.66 17.00 -16.12
N THR A 211 27.79 16.73 -16.78
CA THR A 211 27.83 15.73 -17.85
C THR A 211 27.47 14.36 -17.32
N THR A 212 26.74 13.60 -18.14
CA THR A 212 26.35 12.22 -17.85
C THR A 212 26.73 11.33 -19.04
N ARG A 213 26.70 10.00 -18.87
CA ARG A 213 26.97 9.08 -20.00
C ARG A 213 26.00 9.25 -21.16
N LEU A 214 24.76 9.65 -20.87
CA LEU A 214 23.71 9.86 -21.87
C LEU A 214 23.68 11.29 -22.41
N CYS A 215 24.46 12.20 -21.84
CA CYS A 215 24.57 13.59 -22.27
C CYS A 215 25.99 14.12 -22.00
N TYR A 216 26.82 14.07 -23.03
CA TYR A 216 28.25 14.43 -22.98
C TYR A 216 28.62 15.48 -24.03
N ALA A 217 27.80 15.68 -25.06
CA ALA A 217 28.03 16.66 -26.11
C ALA A 217 27.92 18.09 -25.54
N GLY A 218 29.03 18.82 -25.50
CA GLY A 218 29.06 20.22 -25.04
C GLY A 218 29.47 20.45 -23.58
N GLY A 219 29.86 19.40 -22.84
CA GLY A 219 30.48 19.55 -21.51
C GLY A 219 29.55 19.94 -20.37
N ALA A 220 28.22 19.96 -20.59
CA ALA A 220 27.17 20.09 -19.57
C ALA A 220 25.81 19.65 -20.16
N CYS A 221 24.85 19.32 -19.29
CA CYS A 221 23.53 18.84 -19.67
C CYS A 221 22.42 19.85 -19.42
N ASP A 222 21.46 19.93 -20.34
CA ASP A 222 20.30 20.78 -20.16
C ASP A 222 19.31 20.21 -19.13
N PHE A 223 19.27 18.89 -18.95
CA PHE A 223 18.38 18.22 -17.99
C PHE A 223 19.16 17.40 -16.96
N ASP A 224 18.57 17.24 -15.78
CA ASP A 224 19.14 16.44 -14.69
C ASP A 224 18.95 14.95 -14.98
N HIS A 225 20.04 14.21 -15.20
CA HIS A 225 20.03 12.76 -15.48
C HIS A 225 19.01 12.35 -16.55
N PRO A 226 19.15 12.81 -17.81
CA PRO A 226 18.23 12.45 -18.88
C PRO A 226 18.35 10.96 -19.21
N ILE A 227 17.23 10.26 -19.23
CA ILE A 227 17.12 8.86 -19.63
C ILE A 227 16.72 8.80 -21.12
N GLY A 228 17.08 7.70 -21.80
CA GLY A 228 16.65 7.44 -23.18
C GLY A 228 17.15 8.46 -24.23
N SER A 229 16.38 8.60 -25.30
CA SER A 229 16.74 9.43 -26.47
C SER A 229 16.79 10.93 -26.17
N CYS A 230 16.13 11.40 -25.11
CA CYS A 230 16.07 12.83 -24.79
C CYS A 230 17.43 13.38 -24.32
N GLY A 231 18.29 12.53 -23.75
CA GLY A 231 19.67 12.90 -23.42
C GLY A 231 20.59 13.01 -24.62
N VAL A 232 20.35 12.19 -25.65
CA VAL A 232 21.23 12.05 -26.82
C VAL A 232 20.85 13.02 -27.94
N ASN A 233 19.56 13.09 -28.27
CA ASN A 233 19.04 13.90 -29.37
C ASN A 233 18.63 15.32 -28.93
N GLY A 234 18.74 15.60 -27.63
CA GLY A 234 18.15 16.76 -27.00
C GLY A 234 16.63 16.59 -26.81
N ALA A 235 16.07 17.42 -25.95
CA ALA A 235 14.63 17.49 -25.76
C ALA A 235 14.02 18.56 -26.67
N GLY A 236 12.73 18.45 -26.97
CA GLY A 236 12.01 19.44 -27.75
C GLY A 236 11.94 20.80 -27.05
N VAL A 237 11.64 21.86 -27.80
CA VAL A 237 11.54 23.25 -27.28
C VAL A 237 10.51 23.39 -26.16
N TYR A 238 9.51 22.50 -26.12
CA TYR A 238 8.44 22.47 -25.13
C TYR A 238 8.65 21.42 -24.02
N SER A 239 9.79 20.73 -24.00
CA SER A 239 10.06 19.71 -22.99
C SER A 239 10.27 20.34 -21.62
N LYS A 240 9.66 19.72 -20.61
CA LYS A 240 9.80 20.05 -19.19
C LYS A 240 10.54 18.94 -18.43
N GLY A 241 10.89 19.18 -17.17
CA GLY A 241 11.37 18.11 -16.28
C GLY A 241 10.28 17.08 -15.95
N CYS A 242 10.67 15.84 -15.66
CA CYS A 242 9.75 14.72 -15.44
C CYS A 242 9.29 14.51 -13.99
N ALA A 243 9.73 15.31 -13.02
CA ALA A 243 9.40 15.06 -11.61
C ALA A 243 7.88 14.94 -11.33
N SER A 244 7.06 15.79 -11.94
CA SER A 244 5.58 15.73 -11.82
C SER A 244 5.00 14.45 -12.43
N ALA A 245 5.50 14.03 -13.60
CA ALA A 245 5.08 12.80 -14.26
C ALA A 245 5.48 11.57 -13.44
N LEU A 246 6.69 11.56 -12.89
CA LEU A 246 7.19 10.50 -12.02
C LEU A 246 6.32 10.35 -10.76
N HIS A 247 5.96 11.46 -10.12
CA HIS A 247 5.06 11.41 -8.98
C HIS A 247 3.70 10.83 -9.37
N ARG A 248 3.09 11.31 -10.47
CA ARG A 248 1.79 10.78 -10.96
C ARG A 248 1.86 9.27 -11.23
N TYR A 249 2.95 8.78 -11.81
CA TYR A 249 3.15 7.36 -12.10
C TYR A 249 3.13 6.51 -10.81
N HIS A 250 3.92 6.90 -9.81
CA HIS A 250 3.97 6.19 -8.53
C HIS A 250 2.66 6.34 -7.74
N ALA A 251 2.10 7.54 -7.70
CA ALA A 251 0.85 7.84 -7.00
C ALA A 251 -0.35 7.07 -7.59
N ALA A 252 -0.50 7.02 -8.92
CA ALA A 252 -1.60 6.32 -9.58
C ALA A 252 -1.57 4.82 -9.29
N THR A 253 -0.37 4.22 -9.26
CA THR A 253 -0.20 2.81 -8.91
C THR A 253 -0.64 2.55 -7.47
N LEU A 254 -0.15 3.35 -6.51
CA LEU A 254 -0.53 3.21 -5.10
C LEU A 254 -2.04 3.44 -4.89
N GLN A 255 -2.62 4.44 -5.55
CA GLN A 255 -4.06 4.70 -5.50
C GLN A 255 -4.86 3.50 -5.99
N THR A 256 -4.46 2.90 -7.11
CA THR A 256 -5.11 1.71 -7.67
C THR A 256 -5.07 0.55 -6.67
N ILE A 257 -3.89 0.27 -6.09
CA ILE A 257 -3.74 -0.76 -5.06
C ILE A 257 -4.66 -0.49 -3.87
N CYS A 258 -4.66 0.72 -3.33
CA CYS A 258 -5.48 1.08 -2.17
C CYS A 258 -6.98 1.00 -2.45
N ILE A 259 -7.44 1.44 -3.64
CA ILE A 259 -8.85 1.33 -4.05
C ILE A 259 -9.26 -0.14 -4.17
N VAL A 260 -8.42 -0.98 -4.78
CA VAL A 260 -8.68 -2.42 -4.90
C VAL A 260 -8.75 -3.05 -3.50
N VAL A 261 -7.82 -2.73 -2.60
CA VAL A 261 -7.84 -3.21 -1.22
C VAL A 261 -9.12 -2.78 -0.49
N LEU A 262 -9.59 -1.54 -0.66
CA LEU A 262 -10.87 -1.11 -0.09
C LEU A 262 -12.05 -1.89 -0.69
N ALA A 263 -12.06 -2.12 -2.00
CA ALA A 263 -13.12 -2.89 -2.65
C ALA A 263 -13.20 -4.34 -2.12
N THR A 264 -12.05 -4.94 -1.76
CA THR A 264 -12.03 -6.30 -1.19
C THR A 264 -12.67 -6.42 0.19
N LEU A 265 -13.00 -5.32 0.89
CA LEU A 265 -13.72 -5.34 2.17
C LEU A 265 -15.12 -5.97 2.07
N VAL A 266 -15.69 -6.05 0.86
CA VAL A 266 -16.96 -6.77 0.63
C VAL A 266 -16.87 -8.24 1.04
N LEU A 267 -15.70 -8.87 0.89
CA LEU A 267 -15.49 -10.29 1.20
C LEU A 267 -15.64 -10.58 2.70
N PRO A 268 -14.88 -9.94 3.61
CA PRO A 268 -15.06 -10.13 5.06
C PRO A 268 -16.39 -9.57 5.57
N ALA A 269 -17.01 -8.59 4.88
CA ALA A 269 -18.36 -8.13 5.24
C ALA A 269 -19.41 -9.25 5.06
N VAL A 270 -19.36 -9.98 3.94
CA VAL A 270 -20.24 -11.14 3.71
C VAL A 270 -19.95 -12.26 4.71
N GLY A 271 -18.68 -12.49 5.03
CA GLY A 271 -18.27 -13.42 6.10
C GLY A 271 -18.88 -13.03 7.45
N SER A 272 -18.75 -11.77 7.84
CA SER A 272 -19.30 -11.22 9.09
C SER A 272 -20.81 -11.37 9.18
N CYS A 273 -21.55 -11.09 8.10
CA CYS A 273 -22.99 -11.33 8.05
C CYS A 273 -23.34 -12.80 8.24
N THR A 274 -22.58 -13.71 7.62
CA THR A 274 -22.79 -15.16 7.76
C THR A 274 -22.54 -15.62 9.20
N THR A 275 -21.43 -15.17 9.80
CA THR A 275 -21.08 -15.42 11.21
C THR A 275 -22.17 -14.92 12.14
N LEU A 276 -22.66 -13.70 11.94
CA LEU A 276 -23.74 -13.11 12.75
C LEU A 276 -25.05 -13.91 12.64
N CYS A 277 -25.46 -14.30 11.43
CA CYS A 277 -26.63 -15.14 11.22
C CYS A 277 -26.49 -16.51 11.91
N LEU A 278 -25.30 -17.13 11.85
CA LEU A 278 -25.04 -18.40 12.51
C LEU A 278 -25.06 -18.27 14.03
N CYS A 279 -24.51 -17.20 14.58
CA CYS A 279 -24.57 -16.87 16.01
C CYS A 279 -26.01 -16.75 16.53
N PHE A 280 -26.87 -16.01 15.83
CA PHE A 280 -28.27 -15.83 16.24
C PHE A 280 -29.12 -17.09 16.05
N LYS A 281 -28.82 -17.90 15.04
CA LYS A 281 -29.57 -19.13 14.79
C LYS A 281 -29.32 -20.20 15.85
N ARG A 282 -28.20 -20.11 16.59
CA ARG A 282 -27.93 -21.00 17.73
C ARG A 282 -28.57 -20.45 19.00
N LYS A 283 -29.77 -20.95 19.28
CA LYS A 283 -30.55 -20.58 20.47
C LYS A 283 -30.11 -21.35 21.73
N ASP A 284 -29.61 -22.59 21.62
CA ASP A 284 -29.57 -23.54 22.75
C ASP A 284 -28.28 -24.38 22.93
N GLU A 285 -27.15 -24.08 22.28
CA GLU A 285 -25.95 -24.95 22.36
C GLU A 285 -24.63 -24.17 22.55
N ASP A 286 -24.42 -23.59 23.74
CA ASP A 286 -23.06 -23.41 24.28
C ASP A 286 -22.70 -24.67 25.10
N VAL A 287 -22.83 -25.85 24.48
CA VAL A 287 -22.48 -27.10 25.15
C VAL A 287 -20.99 -27.34 24.90
N MET A 288 -20.21 -27.34 25.98
CA MET A 288 -18.86 -27.89 25.95
C MET A 288 -18.93 -29.27 25.28
N PRO A 289 -18.04 -29.63 24.34
CA PRO A 289 -18.08 -30.94 23.72
C PRO A 289 -18.14 -32.00 24.83
N SER A 290 -19.04 -32.98 24.73
CA SER A 290 -19.31 -33.94 25.81
C SER A 290 -18.06 -34.71 26.27
N HIS A 291 -17.03 -34.80 25.42
CA HIS A 291 -15.72 -35.40 25.72
C HIS A 291 -14.76 -34.48 26.50
N LEU A 292 -15.06 -33.18 26.61
CA LEU A 292 -14.31 -32.17 27.38
C LEU A 292 -15.01 -31.79 28.69
N HIS A 293 -16.12 -32.46 29.03
CA HIS A 293 -16.66 -32.39 30.38
C HIS A 293 -15.65 -33.01 31.35
N ILE A 294 -14.82 -32.15 31.96
CA ILE A 294 -14.11 -32.52 33.19
C ILE A 294 -15.19 -32.65 34.26
N SER A 295 -15.76 -33.86 34.40
CA SER A 295 -16.63 -34.12 35.53
C SER A 295 -15.73 -34.14 36.77
N VAL A 296 -15.85 -33.09 37.59
CA VAL A 296 -15.23 -33.05 38.93
C VAL A 296 -15.79 -34.16 39.84
N ARG A 297 -16.83 -34.87 39.39
CA ARG A 297 -17.36 -36.06 40.05
C ARG A 297 -17.08 -37.33 39.24
N PRO A 298 -16.69 -38.43 39.91
CA PRO A 298 -16.53 -39.71 39.26
C PRO A 298 -17.84 -40.15 38.57
N PRO A 299 -17.75 -40.84 37.41
CA PRO A 299 -18.90 -41.24 36.59
C PRO A 299 -19.92 -42.14 37.31
N SER A 300 -19.59 -42.66 38.49
CA SER A 300 -20.50 -43.44 39.34
C SER A 300 -21.56 -42.61 40.08
N MET A 301 -21.46 -41.27 40.09
CA MET A 301 -22.35 -40.41 40.90
C MET A 301 -23.12 -39.34 40.11
N THR A 302 -23.02 -39.30 38.78
CA THR A 302 -23.77 -38.33 37.97
C THR A 302 -25.05 -38.97 37.45
N LYS A 303 -26.14 -38.92 38.24
CA LYS A 303 -27.49 -39.17 37.71
C LYS A 303 -27.90 -37.95 36.90
N VAL A 304 -27.89 -38.08 35.57
CA VAL A 304 -28.50 -37.11 34.67
C VAL A 304 -30.01 -37.34 34.76
N TYR A 305 -30.71 -36.48 35.48
CA TYR A 305 -32.17 -36.51 35.51
C TYR A 305 -32.67 -35.90 34.20
N CYS A 306 -33.46 -36.66 33.43
CA CYS A 306 -34.17 -36.08 32.31
C CYS A 306 -35.20 -35.08 32.86
N ARG A 307 -35.49 -34.01 32.12
CA ARG A 307 -36.46 -32.97 32.51
C ARG A 307 -37.81 -33.57 32.95
N ALA A 308 -38.22 -34.67 32.31
CA ALA A 308 -39.43 -35.41 32.67
C ALA A 308 -39.39 -36.01 34.09
N ASP A 309 -38.22 -36.42 34.58
CA ASP A 309 -38.05 -36.98 35.93
C ASP A 309 -38.10 -35.89 37.00
N VAL A 310 -37.61 -34.68 36.68
CA VAL A 310 -37.70 -33.51 37.56
C VAL A 310 -39.15 -33.03 37.66
N GLU A 311 -39.85 -32.91 36.52
CA GLU A 311 -41.28 -32.52 36.48
C GLU A 311 -42.22 -33.58 37.11
N LYS A 312 -41.76 -34.82 37.22
CA LYS A 312 -42.47 -35.87 37.96
C LYS A 312 -42.23 -35.74 39.47
N ALA A 313 -40.98 -35.54 39.88
CA ALA A 313 -40.63 -35.35 41.28
C ALA A 313 -41.28 -34.11 41.90
N GLU A 314 -41.40 -33.01 41.14
CA GLU A 314 -42.10 -31.79 41.58
C GLU A 314 -43.62 -31.95 41.72
N ARG A 315 -44.23 -32.91 41.03
CA ARG A 315 -45.66 -33.22 41.18
C ARG A 315 -45.97 -34.17 42.34
N GLU A 316 -44.95 -34.86 42.83
CA GLU A 316 -45.06 -35.82 43.93
C GLU A 316 -44.70 -35.18 45.29
N TRP A 317 -44.37 -33.89 45.30
CA TRP A 317 -44.21 -33.04 46.49
C TRP A 317 -45.38 -32.07 46.64
#